data_AF-A0A4Q1CMG6-F1
#
_entry.id   AF-A0A4Q1CMG6-F1
#
_cell.length_a   1.000
_cell.length_b   1.000
_cell.length_c   1.000
_cell.angle_alpha   90.00
_cell.angle_beta   90.00
_cell.angle_gamma   90.00
#
_symmetry.space_group_name_H-M   'P 1'
#
loop_
_entity.id
_entity.type
_entity.pdbx_description
1 polymer ?
#
loop_
_entity_poly.entity_id
_entity_poly.type
_entity_poly.pdbx_seq_one_letter_code
_entity_poly.pdbx_strand_id
1 'polypeptide(L)'
;MNKTFVFLLIIILSTACNSETIAKFEITNASSENVDSLYILPDKSKNNFLQMTPGSKALYEIDMTGIAKTDGYYLLSFKLKGKPVVMPFGYFSNGIPQESVTRIFIHRDTVIINPLYKN
;
A
#
# COMPACT_ATOMS: atom_id res chain seq x y z
N MET A 1 32.30 32.25 -14.77
CA MET A 1 31.04 31.71 -14.22
C MET A 1 30.67 32.57 -13.02
N ASN A 2 29.52 33.24 -13.05
CA ASN A 2 29.18 34.24 -12.04
C ASN A 2 28.91 33.54 -10.69
N LYS A 3 29.67 33.87 -9.63
CA LYS A 3 29.64 33.14 -8.35
C LYS A 3 28.23 33.10 -7.73
N THR A 4 27.43 34.14 -8.00
CA THR A 4 26.02 34.25 -7.61
C THR A 4 25.13 33.21 -8.32
N PHE A 5 25.42 32.88 -9.58
CA PHE A 5 24.65 31.90 -10.35
C PHE A 5 24.88 30.47 -9.84
N VAL A 6 26.11 30.16 -9.44
CA VAL A 6 26.47 28.87 -8.86
C VAL A 6 25.78 28.67 -7.50
N PHE A 7 25.71 29.72 -6.68
CA PHE A 7 25.03 29.68 -5.39
C PHE A 7 23.51 29.49 -5.54
N LEU A 8 22.91 30.15 -6.54
CA LEU A 8 21.49 29.97 -6.86
C LEU A 8 21.16 28.54 -7.31
N LEU A 9 22.05 27.92 -8.09
CA LEU A 9 21.89 26.54 -8.55
C LEU A 9 21.90 25.53 -7.39
N ILE A 10 22.74 25.75 -6.38
CA ILE A 10 22.86 24.88 -5.19
C ILE A 10 21.59 24.93 -4.31
N ILE A 11 20.95 26.10 -4.18
CA ILE A 11 19.71 26.25 -3.40
C ILE A 11 18.52 25.57 -4.10
N ILE A 12 18.48 25.58 -5.43
CA ILE A 12 17.41 24.90 -6.19
C ILE A 12 17.54 23.37 -6.04
N LEU A 13 18.76 22.84 -6.00
CA LEU A 13 19.02 21.39 -5.88
C LEU A 13 18.71 20.81 -4.48
N SER A 14 18.69 21.63 -3.41
CA SER A 14 18.45 21.15 -2.04
C SER A 14 16.96 21.00 -1.66
N THR A 15 16.04 21.39 -2.54
CA THR A 15 14.59 21.22 -2.34
C THR A 15 14.02 19.93 -2.94
N ALA A 16 14.88 19.06 -3.48
CA ALA A 16 14.48 17.81 -4.10
C ALA A 16 13.98 16.76 -3.08
N CYS A 17 12.69 16.86 -2.79
CA CYS A 17 11.74 15.79 -2.47
C CYS A 17 11.96 14.92 -1.22
N ASN A 18 11.07 15.15 -0.25
CA ASN A 18 10.53 14.12 0.62
C ASN A 18 9.00 14.07 0.40
N SER A 19 8.59 13.55 -0.76
CA SER A 19 7.16 13.37 -1.06
C SER A 19 6.66 12.09 -0.41
N GLU A 20 5.52 12.16 0.27
CA GLU A 20 4.85 10.99 0.80
C GLU A 20 4.39 10.08 -0.35
N THR A 21 4.68 8.78 -0.22
CA THR A 21 4.23 7.75 -1.16
C THR A 21 3.25 6.84 -0.44
N ILE A 22 1.96 6.97 -0.76
CA ILE A 22 0.87 6.22 -0.12
C ILE A 22 0.22 5.29 -1.14
N ALA A 23 0.14 4.00 -0.82
CA ALA A 23 -0.71 3.07 -1.57
C ALA A 23 -2.07 2.93 -0.88
N LYS A 24 -3.14 2.88 -1.68
CA LYS A 24 -4.51 2.87 -1.19
C LYS A 24 -5.21 1.57 -1.56
N PHE A 25 -5.89 0.99 -0.59
CA PHE A 25 -6.67 -0.23 -0.74
C PHE A 25 -8.09 -0.03 -0.23
N GLU A 26 -9.07 -0.45 -1.02
CA GLU A 26 -10.45 -0.59 -0.55
C GLU A 26 -10.72 -2.06 -0.27
N ILE A 27 -10.77 -2.43 1.00
CA ILE A 27 -10.92 -3.83 1.42
C ILE A 27 -12.37 -4.06 1.80
N THR A 28 -12.96 -5.12 1.28
CA THR A 28 -14.32 -5.58 1.61
C THR A 28 -14.26 -7.00 2.13
N ASN A 29 -14.79 -7.23 3.33
CA ASN A 29 -15.01 -8.58 3.83
C ASN A 29 -16.32 -9.11 3.24
N ALA A 30 -16.23 -9.80 2.10
CA ALA A 30 -17.36 -10.42 1.41
C ALA A 30 -17.62 -11.87 1.88
N SER A 31 -17.00 -12.29 2.98
CA SER A 31 -17.19 -13.59 3.61
C SER A 31 -18.26 -13.54 4.71
N SER A 32 -18.66 -14.70 5.21
CA SER A 32 -19.53 -14.84 6.38
C SER A 32 -18.79 -14.79 7.72
N GLU A 33 -17.48 -14.53 7.72
CA GLU A 33 -16.59 -14.71 8.88
C GLU A 33 -15.88 -13.41 9.22
N ASN A 34 -15.44 -13.26 10.48
CA ASN A 34 -14.56 -12.15 10.84
C ASN A 34 -13.18 -12.32 10.18
N VAL A 35 -12.65 -11.21 9.69
CA VAL A 35 -11.25 -11.09 9.26
C VAL A 35 -10.49 -10.36 10.35
N ASP A 36 -9.46 -11.00 10.90
CA ASP A 36 -8.67 -10.47 12.00
C ASP A 36 -7.22 -10.23 11.60
N SER A 37 -6.59 -9.27 12.28
CA SER A 37 -5.15 -8.98 12.12
C SER A 37 -4.74 -8.75 10.67
N LEU A 38 -5.59 -8.09 9.87
CA LEU A 38 -5.26 -7.80 8.47
C LEU A 38 -4.19 -6.73 8.40
N TYR A 39 -3.17 -6.96 7.58
CA TYR A 39 -2.16 -5.96 7.22
C TYR A 39 -1.65 -6.21 5.80
N ILE A 40 -1.07 -5.16 5.21
CA ILE A 40 -0.43 -5.22 3.88
C ILE A 40 1.00 -4.72 4.02
N LEU A 41 1.95 -5.43 3.40
CA LEU A 41 3.35 -5.01 3.27
C LEU A 41 3.68 -4.65 1.82
N PRO A 42 4.70 -3.80 1.58
CA PRO A 42 5.51 -3.08 2.57
C PRO A 42 4.75 -1.91 3.20
N ASP A 43 4.89 -1.73 4.51
CA ASP A 43 4.29 -0.59 5.22
C ASP A 43 5.25 -0.10 6.31
N LYS A 44 5.62 1.18 6.22
CA LYS A 44 6.51 1.83 7.19
C LYS A 44 5.80 2.19 8.49
N SER A 45 4.48 2.35 8.48
CA SER A 45 3.70 2.70 9.67
C SER A 45 3.65 1.56 10.70
N LYS A 46 3.98 0.32 10.27
CA LYS A 46 4.24 -0.91 11.04
C LYS A 46 3.17 -1.40 12.03
N ASN A 47 2.06 -0.68 12.29
CA ASN A 47 1.17 -0.98 13.42
C ASN A 47 -0.35 -0.93 13.16
N ASN A 48 -0.81 -0.85 11.92
CA ASN A 48 -2.24 -0.73 11.63
C ASN A 48 -2.85 -2.09 11.29
N PHE A 49 -3.05 -2.96 12.27
CA PHE A 49 -3.87 -4.16 12.04
C PHE A 49 -5.34 -3.77 11.91
N LEU A 50 -5.98 -4.20 10.83
CA LEU A 50 -7.41 -4.03 10.61
C LEU A 50 -8.17 -5.29 11.02
N GLN A 51 -9.27 -5.10 11.76
CA GLN A 51 -10.28 -6.13 11.99
C GLN A 51 -11.54 -5.75 11.21
N MET A 52 -12.19 -6.74 10.59
CA MET A 52 -13.36 -6.51 9.73
C MET A 52 -14.45 -7.54 10.01
N THR A 53 -15.64 -7.05 10.35
CA THR A 53 -16.85 -7.89 10.44
C THR A 53 -17.36 -8.28 9.04
N PRO A 54 -18.15 -9.35 8.90
CA PRO A 54 -18.80 -9.73 7.66
C PRO A 54 -19.53 -8.55 7.00
N GLY A 55 -19.36 -8.39 5.69
CA GLY A 55 -19.97 -7.33 4.88
C GLY A 55 -19.36 -5.93 5.03
N SER A 56 -18.41 -5.73 5.95
CA SER A 56 -17.80 -4.42 6.15
C SER A 56 -16.82 -4.05 5.03
N LYS A 57 -16.70 -2.74 4.78
CA LYS A 57 -15.76 -2.15 3.83
C LYS A 57 -14.89 -1.12 4.56
N ALA A 58 -13.59 -1.11 4.29
CA ALA A 58 -12.64 -0.18 4.87
C ALA A 58 -11.69 0.38 3.80
N LEU A 59 -11.32 1.64 3.96
CA LEU A 59 -10.16 2.20 3.27
C LEU A 59 -8.92 1.90 4.12
N TYR A 60 -7.91 1.32 3.50
CA TYR A 60 -6.66 0.94 4.14
C TYR A 60 -5.52 1.55 3.34
N GLU A 61 -4.70 2.37 3.99
CA GLU A 61 -3.57 3.07 3.37
C GLU A 61 -2.27 2.58 4.01
N ILE A 62 -1.25 2.35 3.18
CA ILE A 62 0.10 1.99 3.64
C ILE A 62 1.07 3.09 3.31
N ASP A 63 2.01 3.33 4.22
CA ASP A 63 3.10 4.28 4.00
C ASP A 63 4.28 3.58 3.32
N MET A 64 4.52 3.93 2.06
CA MET A 64 5.67 3.48 1.27
C MET A 64 6.77 4.55 1.22
N THR A 65 6.68 5.60 2.02
CA THR A 65 7.65 6.71 2.00
C THR A 65 9.02 6.27 2.51
N GLY A 66 10.01 6.27 1.62
CA GLY A 66 11.38 5.92 1.95
C GLY A 66 11.62 4.41 2.09
N ILE A 67 10.72 3.57 1.56
CA ILE A 67 11.06 2.16 1.31
C ILE A 67 12.17 2.06 0.25
N ALA A 68 12.83 0.91 0.17
CA ALA A 68 13.87 0.69 -0.84
C ALA A 68 13.31 0.97 -2.25
N LYS A 69 14.05 1.76 -3.04
CA LYS A 69 13.70 2.09 -4.43
C LYS A 69 13.98 0.90 -5.34
N THR A 70 13.21 -0.16 -5.16
CA THR A 70 13.26 -1.37 -5.96
C THR A 70 11.87 -1.72 -6.43
N ASP A 71 11.81 -2.58 -7.43
CA ASP A 71 10.57 -3.22 -7.83
C ASP A 71 10.16 -4.28 -6.80
N GLY A 72 8.87 -4.55 -6.71
CA GLY A 72 8.34 -5.50 -5.75
C GLY A 72 6.84 -5.74 -5.86
N TYR A 73 6.31 -6.47 -4.91
CA TYR A 73 4.90 -6.84 -4.81
C TYR A 73 4.39 -6.58 -3.39
N TYR A 74 3.07 -6.51 -3.24
CA TYR A 74 2.44 -6.39 -1.94
C TYR A 74 2.20 -7.76 -1.31
N LEU A 75 2.27 -7.83 0.02
CA LEU A 75 1.92 -9.04 0.77
C LEU A 75 0.67 -8.76 1.61
N LEU A 76 -0.46 -9.39 1.28
CA LEU A 76 -1.67 -9.36 2.09
C LEU A 76 -1.60 -10.49 3.12
N SER A 77 -1.83 -10.17 4.39
CA SER A 77 -1.85 -11.14 5.47
C SER A 77 -3.00 -10.86 6.42
N PHE A 78 -3.73 -11.90 6.82
CA PHE A 78 -4.86 -11.82 7.74
C PHE A 78 -5.18 -13.19 8.34
N LYS A 79 -6.13 -13.24 9.27
CA LYS A 79 -6.74 -14.48 9.77
C LYS A 79 -8.19 -14.56 9.36
N LEU A 80 -8.60 -15.73 8.87
CA LEU A 80 -10.00 -16.06 8.55
C LEU A 80 -10.34 -17.37 9.26
N LYS A 81 -11.41 -17.39 10.08
CA LYS A 81 -11.74 -18.53 10.95
C LYS A 81 -10.56 -18.96 11.85
N GLY A 82 -9.77 -17.99 12.31
CA GLY A 82 -8.55 -18.24 13.09
C GLY A 82 -7.37 -18.85 12.31
N LYS A 83 -7.54 -19.16 11.01
CA LYS A 83 -6.46 -19.68 10.16
C LYS A 83 -5.72 -18.53 9.47
N PRO A 84 -4.38 -18.52 9.47
CA PRO A 84 -3.62 -17.50 8.78
C PRO A 84 -3.74 -17.67 7.26
N VAL A 85 -3.91 -16.55 6.56
CA VAL A 85 -3.86 -16.46 5.10
C VAL A 85 -2.80 -15.42 4.75
N VAL A 86 -1.87 -15.79 3.88
CA VAL A 86 -0.81 -14.92 3.40
C VAL A 86 -0.72 -15.09 1.88
N MET A 87 -0.79 -14.00 1.14
CA MET A 87 -0.68 -14.05 -0.32
C MET A 87 0.03 -12.82 -0.90
N PRO A 88 0.97 -13.01 -1.83
CA PRO A 88 1.52 -11.92 -2.63
C PRO A 88 0.49 -11.45 -3.67
N PHE A 89 0.47 -10.15 -3.97
CA PHE A 89 -0.40 -9.58 -4.99
C PHE A 89 0.14 -8.25 -5.51
N GLY A 90 -0.34 -7.84 -6.68
CA GLY A 90 -0.02 -6.55 -7.31
C GLY A 90 1.47 -6.37 -7.59
N TYR A 91 1.83 -5.17 -8.02
CA TYR A 91 3.21 -4.80 -8.32
C TYR A 91 3.41 -3.31 -8.10
N PHE A 92 4.58 -2.96 -7.58
CA PHE A 92 5.05 -1.58 -7.53
C PHE A 92 6.45 -1.52 -8.14
N SER A 93 6.78 -0.38 -8.75
CA SER A 93 8.10 -0.15 -9.33
C SER A 93 8.81 0.98 -8.61
N ASN A 94 10.10 0.82 -8.35
CA ASN A 94 10.92 1.81 -7.64
C ASN A 94 10.31 2.33 -6.33
N GLY A 95 9.60 1.46 -5.60
CA GLY A 95 8.89 1.81 -4.37
C GLY A 95 7.64 2.68 -4.56
N ILE A 96 7.10 2.78 -5.78
CA ILE A 96 5.94 3.61 -6.13
C ILE A 96 4.78 2.72 -6.62
N PRO A 97 3.59 2.82 -5.99
CA PRO A 97 2.37 2.17 -6.48
C PRO A 97 2.05 2.55 -7.93
N GLN A 98 1.69 1.57 -8.74
CA GLN A 98 1.25 1.83 -10.12
C GLN A 98 -0.25 2.17 -10.17
N GLU A 99 -1.01 1.61 -9.24
CA GLU A 99 -2.44 1.80 -9.10
C GLU A 99 -2.76 3.08 -8.33
N SER A 100 -3.91 3.68 -8.66
CA SER A 100 -4.52 4.73 -7.82
C SER A 100 -5.16 4.17 -6.55
N VAL A 101 -5.84 3.03 -6.69
CA VAL A 101 -6.51 2.26 -5.63
C VAL A 101 -6.54 0.81 -6.07
N THR A 102 -6.33 -0.12 -5.14
CA THR A 102 -6.63 -1.54 -5.37
C THR A 102 -7.83 -1.97 -4.53
N ARG A 103 -8.87 -2.50 -5.18
CA ARG A 103 -10.03 -3.08 -4.48
C ARG A 103 -9.76 -4.55 -4.16
N ILE A 104 -9.99 -4.93 -2.90
CA ILE A 104 -9.75 -6.28 -2.39
C ILE A 104 -11.05 -6.81 -1.81
N PHE A 105 -11.51 -7.97 -2.30
CA PHE A 105 -12.68 -8.67 -1.77
C PHE A 105 -12.26 -10.00 -1.17
N ILE A 106 -12.43 -10.14 0.14
CA ILE A 106 -12.12 -11.37 0.87
C ILE A 106 -13.39 -12.22 0.93
N HIS A 107 -13.42 -13.32 0.19
CA HIS A 107 -14.46 -14.35 0.28
C HIS A 107 -13.99 -15.52 1.14
N ARG A 108 -14.86 -16.51 1.34
CA ARG A 108 -14.57 -17.68 2.18
C ARG A 108 -13.32 -18.45 1.73
N ASP A 109 -13.24 -18.69 0.43
CA ASP A 109 -12.24 -19.60 -0.17
C ASP A 109 -11.42 -18.89 -1.27
N THR A 110 -11.56 -17.56 -1.41
CA THR A 110 -10.95 -16.79 -2.52
C THR A 110 -10.77 -15.33 -2.11
N VAL A 111 -9.73 -14.70 -2.65
CA VAL A 111 -9.53 -13.25 -2.56
C VAL A 111 -9.51 -12.69 -3.98
N ILE A 112 -10.34 -11.68 -4.26
CA ILE A 112 -10.38 -10.99 -5.55
C ILE A 112 -9.59 -9.69 -5.44
N ILE A 113 -8.63 -9.51 -6.33
CA ILE A 113 -7.79 -8.31 -6.43
C ILE A 113 -8.17 -7.57 -7.72
N ASN A 114 -8.59 -6.32 -7.59
CA ASN A 114 -9.00 -5.48 -8.71
C ASN A 114 -8.28 -4.12 -8.67
N PRO A 115 -7.13 -3.99 -9.36
CA PRO A 115 -6.36 -2.75 -9.42
C PRO A 115 -7.03 -1.71 -10.32
N LEU A 116 -7.05 -0.44 -9.88
CA LEU A 116 -7.54 0.69 -10.66
C LEU A 116 -6.39 1.64 -10.98
N TYR A 117 -6.07 1.78 -12.27
CA TYR A 117 -5.03 2.69 -12.75
C TYR A 117 -5.61 4.07 -13.03
N LYS A 118 -4.80 5.12 -12.89
CA LYS A 118 -5.19 6.45 -13.41
C LYS A 118 -5.14 6.39 -14.94
N ASN A 119 -6.19 6.87 -15.59
CA ASN A 119 -6.18 7.15 -17.02
C ASN A 119 -5.24 8.31 -17.35
#